data_AF-A0A8D8ACN7-F1
#
_entry.id   AF-A0A8D8ACN7-F1
#
_cell.length_a   1.000
_cell.length_b   1.000
_cell.length_c   1.000
_cell.angle_alpha   90.00
_cell.angle_beta   90.00
_cell.angle_gamma   90.00
#
_symmetry.space_group_name_H-M   'P 1'
#
loop_
_entity.id
_entity.type
_entity.pdbx_description
1 polymer ?
#
loop_
_entity_poly.entity_id
_entity_poly.type
_entity_poly.pdbx_seq_one_letter_code
_entity_poly.pdbx_strand_id
1 'polypeptide(L)'
;MVLVPFIFMRNYPTGHCSLLGLLNTYVHAAMYFYFFMTVYRPELVKDVRWKKYLTMMQMGQFVILAVYFGQPALRGLDCGIPVYWFWLGMGQAVFMLAMFADFYKKAYLQRKIK
;
A
#
# COMPACT_ATOMS: atom_id res chain seq x y z
N MET A 1 6.39 -5.75 -6.39
CA MET A 1 6.08 -6.23 -5.02
C MET A 1 6.08 -7.76 -4.88
N VAL A 2 6.69 -8.52 -5.80
CA VAL A 2 6.56 -10.01 -5.82
C VAL A 2 7.82 -10.71 -5.31
N LEU A 3 9.00 -10.23 -5.68
CA LEU A 3 10.28 -10.89 -5.36
C LEU A 3 10.58 -10.93 -3.85
N VAL A 4 10.47 -9.79 -3.16
CA VAL A 4 10.80 -9.70 -1.72
C VAL A 4 9.87 -10.58 -0.87
N PRO A 5 8.52 -10.55 -1.03
CA PRO A 5 7.64 -11.46 -0.31
C PRO A 5 7.85 -12.94 -0.66
N PHE A 6 8.18 -13.25 -1.92
CA PHE A 6 8.47 -14.63 -2.33
C PHE A 6 9.70 -15.20 -1.61
N ILE A 7 10.80 -14.44 -1.57
CA ILE A 7 12.01 -14.85 -0.86
C ILE A 7 11.74 -14.93 0.65
N PHE A 8 10.98 -14.00 1.21
CA PHE A 8 10.61 -14.02 2.62
C PHE A 8 9.79 -15.27 2.98
N MET A 9 8.69 -15.55 2.27
CA MET A 9 7.81 -16.69 2.55
C MET A 9 8.52 -18.03 2.36
N ARG A 10 9.49 -18.11 1.44
CA ARG A 10 10.29 -19.32 1.25
C ARG A 10 11.21 -19.64 2.43
N ASN A 11 11.73 -18.62 3.12
CA ASN A 11 12.69 -18.80 4.19
C ASN A 11 12.07 -18.72 5.59
N TYR A 12 10.94 -18.01 5.75
CA TYR A 12 10.29 -17.76 7.03
C TYR A 12 8.78 -17.96 6.90
N PRO A 13 8.25 -19.15 7.24
CA PRO A 13 6.81 -19.41 7.27
C PRO A 13 6.20 -18.78 8.53
N THR A 14 6.16 -17.44 8.57
CA THR A 14 5.57 -16.67 9.67
C THR A 14 4.35 -15.88 9.19
N GLY A 15 3.28 -15.89 9.99
CA GLY A 15 2.03 -15.17 9.72
C GLY A 15 2.11 -13.63 9.76
N HIS A 16 3.23 -13.07 10.20
CA HIS A 16 3.45 -11.61 10.26
C HIS A 16 3.35 -10.96 8.88
N CYS A 17 3.73 -11.66 7.79
CA CYS A 17 3.57 -11.13 6.43
C CYS A 17 2.15 -11.30 5.87
N SER A 18 1.27 -12.08 6.50
CA SER A 18 -0.09 -12.30 6.01
C SER A 18 -0.94 -11.03 6.09
N LEU A 19 -0.71 -10.15 7.07
CA LEU A 19 -1.42 -8.88 7.18
C LEU A 19 -1.15 -7.96 5.97
N LEU A 20 0.08 -7.99 5.42
CA LEU A 20 0.41 -7.27 4.18
C LEU A 20 -0.44 -7.78 3.02
N GLY A 21 -0.53 -9.10 2.86
CA GLY A 21 -1.34 -9.72 1.81
C GLY A 21 -2.82 -9.38 1.93
N LEU A 22 -3.39 -9.46 3.14
CA LEU A 22 -4.79 -9.18 3.41
C LEU A 22 -5.17 -7.71 3.15
N LEU A 23 -4.40 -6.76 3.69
CA LEU A 23 -4.68 -5.33 3.47
C LEU A 23 -4.51 -4.95 1.99
N ASN A 24 -3.45 -5.46 1.35
CA ASN A 24 -3.19 -5.17 -0.05
C ASN A 24 -4.28 -5.72 -0.98
N THR A 25 -4.75 -6.94 -0.73
CA THR A 25 -5.84 -7.54 -1.54
C THR A 25 -7.17 -6.83 -1.31
N TYR A 26 -7.48 -6.41 -0.08
CA TYR A 26 -8.67 -5.61 0.21
C TYR A 26 -8.69 -4.29 -0.56
N VAL A 27 -7.60 -3.52 -0.50
CA VAL A 27 -7.50 -2.24 -1.21
C VAL A 27 -7.47 -2.44 -2.72
N HIS A 28 -6.79 -3.48 -3.22
CA HIS A 28 -6.79 -3.79 -4.65
C HIS A 28 -8.15 -4.25 -5.14
N ALA A 29 -8.93 -4.98 -4.35
CA ALA A 29 -10.30 -5.33 -4.71
C ALA A 29 -11.14 -4.06 -4.97
N ALA A 30 -11.04 -3.05 -4.10
CA ALA A 30 -11.69 -1.76 -4.30
C ALA A 30 -11.17 -1.01 -5.54
N MET A 31 -9.85 -1.06 -5.80
CA MET A 31 -9.23 -0.41 -6.97
C MET A 31 -9.68 -1.03 -8.29
N TYR A 32 -9.64 -2.37 -8.39
CA TYR A 32 -10.07 -3.07 -9.59
C TYR A 32 -11.57 -2.96 -9.79
N PHE A 33 -12.36 -2.93 -8.70
CA PHE A 33 -13.78 -2.65 -8.79
C PHE A 33 -14.05 -1.26 -9.38
N TYR A 34 -13.29 -0.23 -8.97
CA TYR A 34 -13.35 1.09 -9.59
C TYR A 34 -13.04 1.04 -11.09
N PHE A 35 -11.97 0.35 -11.50
CA PHE A 35 -11.64 0.20 -12.93
C PHE A 35 -12.73 -0.53 -13.71
N PHE A 36 -13.31 -1.59 -13.14
CA PHE A 36 -14.43 -2.27 -13.75
C PHE A 36 -15.61 -1.33 -13.98
N MET A 37 -15.97 -0.52 -12.97
CA MET A 37 -17.04 0.47 -13.12
C MET A 37 -16.72 1.53 -14.19
N THR A 38 -15.46 1.94 -14.34
CA THR A 38 -15.08 2.91 -15.40
C THR A 38 -15.33 2.38 -16.81
N VAL A 39 -15.22 1.07 -17.02
CA VAL A 39 -15.50 0.43 -18.32
C VAL A 39 -16.99 0.16 -18.49
N TYR A 40 -17.66 -0.35 -17.45
CA TYR A 40 -19.06 -0.78 -17.54
C TYR A 40 -20.04 0.40 -17.60
N ARG A 41 -19.86 1.41 -16.75
CA ARG A 41 -20.73 2.58 -16.62
C ARG A 41 -19.90 3.84 -16.33
N PRO A 42 -19.22 4.41 -17.34
CA PRO A 42 -18.35 5.58 -17.17
C PRO A 42 -19.08 6.81 -16.61
N GLU A 43 -20.40 6.90 -16.78
CA GLU A 43 -21.22 7.99 -16.24
C GLU A 43 -21.27 8.01 -14.71
N LEU A 44 -21.24 6.84 -14.05
CA LEU A 44 -21.27 6.74 -12.58
C LEU A 44 -19.92 7.10 -11.94
N VAL A 45 -18.82 6.98 -12.70
CA VAL A 45 -17.45 7.14 -12.22
C VAL A 45 -16.80 8.44 -12.71
N LYS A 46 -17.61 9.34 -13.29
CA LYS A 46 -17.17 10.62 -13.84
C LYS A 46 -16.64 11.59 -12.77
N ASP A 47 -17.07 11.38 -11.52
CA ASP A 47 -16.66 12.18 -10.37
C ASP A 47 -15.25 11.86 -9.90
N VAL A 48 -14.35 12.85 -10.04
CA VAL A 48 -12.94 12.81 -9.60
C VAL A 48 -12.79 12.53 -8.09
N ARG A 49 -13.87 12.73 -7.31
CA ARG A 49 -13.93 12.48 -5.86
C ARG A 49 -13.69 11.02 -5.52
N TRP A 50 -14.28 10.08 -6.27
CA TRP A 50 -14.11 8.64 -6.05
C TRP A 50 -12.65 8.20 -6.20
N LYS A 51 -11.98 8.71 -7.24
CA LYS A 51 -10.56 8.46 -7.49
C LYS A 51 -9.69 8.97 -6.34
N LYS A 52 -10.03 10.11 -5.75
CA LYS A 52 -9.34 10.69 -4.60
C LYS A 52 -9.47 9.80 -3.35
N TYR A 53 -10.69 9.34 -3.04
CA TYR A 53 -10.91 8.42 -1.91
C TYR A 53 -10.15 7.10 -2.07
N LEU A 54 -10.12 6.55 -3.29
CA LEU A 54 -9.36 5.35 -3.58
C LEU A 54 -7.84 5.54 -3.37
N THR A 55 -7.32 6.68 -3.83
CA THR A 55 -5.90 7.03 -3.63
C THR A 55 -5.58 7.24 -2.15
N MET A 56 -6.50 7.85 -1.39
CA MET A 56 -6.37 7.99 0.08
C MET A 56 -6.39 6.64 0.79
N MET A 57 -7.26 5.72 0.40
CA MET A 57 -7.27 4.35 0.95
C MET A 57 -5.93 3.64 0.69
N GLN A 58 -5.39 3.76 -0.52
CA GLN A 58 -4.08 3.21 -0.87
C GLN A 58 -2.94 3.82 -0.04
N MET A 59 -2.95 5.14 0.19
CA MET A 59 -1.96 5.77 1.06
C MET A 59 -2.11 5.34 2.52
N GLY A 60 -3.34 5.23 3.02
CA GLY A 60 -3.63 4.75 4.37
C GLY A 60 -3.11 3.33 4.60
N GLN A 61 -3.24 2.45 3.61
CA GLN A 61 -2.68 1.10 3.66
C GLN A 61 -1.16 1.12 3.92
N PHE A 62 -0.41 2.01 3.25
CA PHE A 62 1.04 2.08 3.36
C PHE A 62 1.46 2.67 4.71
N VAL A 63 0.69 3.60 5.27
CA VAL A 63 0.92 4.12 6.62
C VAL A 63 0.75 3.02 7.66
N ILE A 64 -0.35 2.25 7.58
CA ILE A 64 -0.61 1.14 8.50
C ILE A 64 0.52 0.10 8.41
N LEU A 65 0.94 -0.27 7.19
CA LEU A 65 2.02 -1.21 6.98
C LEU A 65 3.37 -0.67 7.47
N ALA A 66 3.67 0.62 7.26
CA ALA A 66 4.90 1.24 7.76
C ALA A 66 4.99 1.18 9.28
N VAL A 67 3.89 1.43 9.99
CA VAL A 67 3.83 1.30 11.46
C VAL A 67 3.95 -0.16 11.88
N TYR A 68 3.22 -1.06 11.21
CA TYR A 68 3.21 -2.48 11.54
C TYR A 68 4.58 -3.16 11.38
N PHE A 69 5.33 -2.83 10.32
CA PHE A 69 6.71 -3.31 10.15
C PHE A 69 7.73 -2.48 10.95
N GLY A 70 7.45 -1.21 11.22
CA GLY A 70 8.32 -0.33 12.01
C GLY A 70 8.34 -0.67 13.50
N GLN A 71 7.24 -1.15 14.07
CA GLN A 71 7.16 -1.56 15.48
C GLN A 71 8.18 -2.65 15.85
N PRO A 72 8.25 -3.81 15.18
CA PRO A 72 9.26 -4.83 15.46
C PRO A 72 10.67 -4.36 15.09
N ALA A 73 10.83 -3.56 14.03
CA ALA A 73 12.14 -3.02 13.63
C ALA A 73 12.75 -2.08 14.70
N LEU A 74 11.93 -1.24 15.33
CA LEU A 74 12.37 -0.24 16.31
C LEU A 74 12.44 -0.78 17.74
N ARG A 75 11.56 -1.72 18.10
CA ARG A 75 11.51 -2.28 19.46
C ARG A 75 12.42 -3.50 19.66
N GLY A 76 13.09 -3.98 18.61
CA GLY A 76 14.01 -5.11 18.71
C GLY A 76 13.34 -6.38 19.21
N LEU A 77 12.09 -6.63 18.79
CA LEU A 77 11.37 -7.84 19.18
C LEU A 77 11.97 -9.05 18.45
N ASP A 78 12.60 -9.94 19.20
CA ASP A 78 13.16 -11.19 18.70
C ASP A 78 12.05 -12.21 18.39
N CYS A 79 11.37 -12.02 17.25
CA CYS A 79 10.35 -12.94 16.74
C CYS A 79 10.94 -14.10 15.90
N GLY A 80 12.23 -14.41 16.04
CA GLY A 80 12.93 -15.44 15.25
C GLY A 80 13.14 -15.07 13.77
N ILE A 81 12.87 -13.80 13.40
CA ILE A 81 13.06 -13.25 12.06
C ILE A 81 14.19 -12.21 12.11
N PRO A 82 15.14 -12.21 11.17
CA PRO A 82 16.18 -11.18 11.10
C PRO A 82 15.58 -9.77 11.00
N VAL A 83 16.07 -8.86 11.83
CA VAL A 83 15.60 -7.45 11.90
C VAL A 83 15.64 -6.74 10.54
N TYR A 84 16.58 -7.13 9.67
CA TYR A 84 16.70 -6.62 8.31
C TYR A 84 15.42 -6.77 7.46
N TRP A 85 14.64 -7.84 7.64
CA TRP A 85 13.40 -8.05 6.88
C TRP A 85 12.33 -7.02 7.24
N PHE A 86 12.25 -6.63 8.52
CA PHE A 86 11.34 -5.58 8.98
C PHE A 86 11.75 -4.21 8.42
N TRP A 87 13.05 -3.92 8.38
CA TRP A 87 13.59 -2.71 7.74
C TRP A 87 13.29 -2.65 6.24
N LEU A 88 13.45 -3.76 5.51
CA LEU A 88 13.07 -3.84 4.10
C LEU A 88 11.58 -3.59 3.90
N GLY A 89 10.71 -4.20 4.72
CA GLY A 89 9.27 -4.00 4.67
C GLY A 89 8.86 -2.56 4.93
N MET A 90 9.44 -1.94 5.97
CA MET A 90 9.23 -0.53 6.30
C MET A 90 9.73 0.40 5.19
N GLY A 91 10.94 0.17 4.67
CA GLY A 91 11.51 0.95 3.57
C GLY A 91 10.65 0.88 2.30
N GLN A 92 10.16 -0.31 1.95
CA GLN A 92 9.24 -0.50 0.83
C GLN A 92 7.93 0.27 1.03
N ALA A 93 7.33 0.25 2.24
CA ALA A 93 6.10 0.96 2.54
C ALA A 93 6.29 2.48 2.45
N VAL A 94 7.40 3.01 2.98
CA VAL A 94 7.75 4.44 2.91
C VAL A 94 8.00 4.89 1.47
N PHE A 95 8.72 4.09 0.68
CA PHE A 95 8.96 4.39 -0.74
C PHE A 95 7.65 4.49 -1.54
N MET A 96 6.74 3.52 -1.35
CA MET A 96 5.43 3.56 -1.99
C MET A 96 4.60 4.75 -1.53
N LEU A 97 4.60 5.04 -0.23
CA LEU A 97 3.90 6.21 0.31
C LEU A 97 4.42 7.51 -0.31
N ALA A 98 5.73 7.66 -0.50
CA ALA A 98 6.33 8.83 -1.12
C ALA A 98 5.89 9.01 -2.59
N MET A 99 5.92 7.93 -3.38
CA MET A 99 5.41 7.97 -4.76
C MET A 99 3.92 8.33 -4.82
N PHE A 100 3.10 7.72 -3.98
CA PHE A 100 1.67 8.00 -3.95
C PHE A 100 1.36 9.40 -3.45
N ALA A 101 2.14 9.93 -2.51
CA ALA A 101 2.03 11.31 -2.06
C ALA A 101 2.41 12.31 -3.17
N ASP A 102 3.47 12.04 -3.95
CA ASP A 102 3.84 12.84 -5.12
C ASP A 102 2.74 12.81 -6.18
N PHE A 103 2.22 11.63 -6.50
CA PHE A 103 1.08 11.46 -7.40
C PHE A 103 -0.15 12.23 -6.90
N TYR A 104 -0.49 12.13 -5.62
CA TYR A 104 -1.64 12.81 -5.03
C TYR A 104 -1.49 14.34 -5.12
N LYS A 105 -0.28 14.86 -4.84
CA LYS A 105 0.02 16.29 -5.00
C LYS A 105 -0.16 16.74 -6.45
N LYS A 106 0.44 16.03 -7.41
CA LYS A 106 0.36 16.37 -8.84
C LYS A 106 -1.04 16.22 -9.43
N ALA A 107 -1.79 15.20 -9.02
CA ALA A 107 -3.09 14.89 -9.60
C ALA A 107 -4.26 15.69 -8.99
N TYR A 108 -4.19 16.05 -7.70
CA TYR A 108 -5.31 16.67 -6.99
C TYR A 108 -5.01 18.04 -6.38
N LEU A 109 -3.76 18.34 -6.02
CA LEU A 109 -3.40 19.57 -5.31
C LEU A 109 -2.83 20.64 -6.26
N GLN A 110 -2.06 20.22 -7.26
CA GLN A 110 -1.70 21.08 -8.38
C GLN A 110 -2.96 21.28 -9.23
N ARG A 111 -3.74 22.32 -8.90
CA ARG A 111 -4.68 22.89 -9.87
C ARG A 111 -3.86 23.18 -11.11
N LYS A 112 -4.18 22.54 -12.24
CA LYS A 112 -3.84 23.13 -13.53
C LYS A 112 -4.51 24.50 -13.49
N ILE A 113 -3.71 25.55 -13.25
CA ILE A 113 -4.08 26.90 -13.64
C ILE A 113 -4.26 26.78 -15.14
N LYS A 114 -5.51 26.72 -15.57
CA LYS A 114 -5.89 26.75 -16.97
C LYS A 114 -6.19 28.20 -17.30
#